data_AF-A0A4D5RJX7-F1
#
_entry.id   AF-A0A4D5RJX7-F1
#
_cell.length_a   1.000
_cell.length_b   1.000
_cell.length_c   1.000
_cell.angle_alpha   90.00
_cell.angle_beta   90.00
_cell.angle_gamma   90.00
#
_symmetry.space_group_name_H-M   'P 1'
#
loop_
_entity.id
_entity.type
_entity.pdbx_description
1 polymer ?
#
loop_
_entity_poly.entity_id
_entity_poly.type
_entity_poly.pdbx_seq_one_letter_code
_entity_poly.pdbx_strand_id
1 'polypeptide(L)'
;MSTAWAAALLVVFSCAATITVQGKAIENHLDICSGVVCRPGRTCQILDNGLPSCQCVHHCPATTKPVCGSNGVSYENHCLLHRDACLRQVHISIKHKGLCKRSKVRPPHHKHSQKPVVCLQHERDRLRRKFVELLEDKVTSGRHYTSVVASTFRNCDRDADDVLDTHELLSCIRRNHTAFHTWLGHRGESVGTLCIDAMVEVADRNSDWVLTMKEFQAFMAPNYRAPVKECHLDGKRYKDGEEIVILCSICVCTGGDWTCAGNICETKAHKKEKKGHHHHGKNENSIPHQKWEQILKDLNS
;
A
#
# COMPACT_ATOMS: atom_id res chain seq x y z
N MET A 1 -114.89 24.10 -16.04
CA MET A 1 -113.62 24.17 -16.78
C MET A 1 -112.68 25.09 -16.02
N SER A 2 -111.46 24.62 -15.75
CA SER A 2 -110.25 25.40 -15.42
C SER A 2 -110.25 26.21 -14.11
N THR A 3 -109.24 26.24 -13.26
CA THR A 3 -107.92 25.59 -13.16
C THR A 3 -107.48 25.83 -11.71
N ALA A 4 -106.97 24.81 -11.05
CA ALA A 4 -106.39 24.87 -9.71
C ALA A 4 -105.08 25.67 -9.71
N TRP A 5 -104.87 26.52 -8.70
CA TRP A 5 -103.56 27.03 -8.32
C TRP A 5 -103.32 26.72 -6.85
N ALA A 6 -102.29 25.92 -6.61
CA ALA A 6 -101.87 25.40 -5.33
C ALA A 6 -101.03 26.43 -4.56
N ALA A 7 -101.26 26.55 -3.25
CA ALA A 7 -100.34 27.22 -2.33
C ALA A 7 -99.90 26.18 -1.30
N ALA A 8 -98.75 25.55 -1.55
CA ALA A 8 -98.11 24.62 -0.63
C ALA A 8 -97.15 25.39 0.30
N LEU A 9 -97.44 25.34 1.59
CA LEU A 9 -96.54 25.69 2.68
C LEU A 9 -95.39 24.68 2.70
N LEU A 10 -94.15 25.13 2.46
CA LEU A 10 -92.96 24.33 2.72
C LEU A 10 -92.06 25.05 3.72
N VAL A 11 -92.04 24.46 4.92
CA VAL A 11 -91.16 24.77 6.04
C VAL A 11 -89.71 24.61 5.59
N VAL A 12 -88.96 25.70 5.56
CA VAL A 12 -87.50 25.67 5.34
C VAL A 12 -86.83 25.41 6.69
N PHE A 13 -86.64 24.15 7.02
CA PHE A 13 -85.66 23.70 8.01
C PHE A 13 -84.79 22.65 7.35
N SER A 14 -83.66 23.08 6.79
CA SER A 14 -82.59 22.16 6.40
C SER A 14 -81.35 22.51 7.23
N CYS A 15 -81.11 21.69 8.26
CA CYS A 15 -79.86 21.65 9.00
C CYS A 15 -78.68 21.60 8.03
N ALA A 16 -77.72 22.51 8.21
CA ALA A 16 -76.39 22.35 7.64
C ALA A 16 -75.72 21.15 8.32
N ALA A 17 -75.83 19.97 7.72
CA ALA A 17 -74.98 18.84 8.06
C ALA A 17 -73.64 19.04 7.35
N THR A 18 -72.65 19.57 8.07
CA THR A 18 -71.26 19.54 7.63
C THR A 18 -70.83 18.08 7.47
N ILE A 19 -70.62 17.64 6.23
CA ILE A 19 -70.01 16.35 5.95
C ILE A 19 -68.54 16.47 6.33
N THR A 20 -68.18 16.10 7.55
CA THR A 20 -66.78 15.80 7.87
C THR A 20 -66.45 14.48 7.18
N VAL A 21 -65.76 14.55 6.04
CA VAL A 21 -65.07 13.38 5.50
C VAL A 21 -63.97 13.04 6.50
N GLN A 22 -64.25 12.13 7.43
CA GLN A 22 -63.21 11.44 8.15
C GLN A 22 -62.50 10.54 7.13
N GLY A 23 -61.46 11.08 6.50
CA GLY A 23 -60.44 10.28 5.83
C GLY A 23 -59.82 9.38 6.88
N LYS A 24 -60.42 8.20 7.08
CA LYS A 24 -59.82 7.13 7.86
C LYS A 24 -58.58 6.73 7.06
N ALA A 25 -57.40 7.16 7.52
CA ALA A 25 -56.14 6.67 6.97
C ALA A 25 -56.22 5.14 7.01
N ILE A 26 -56.24 4.52 5.83
CA ILE A 26 -56.15 3.07 5.72
C ILE A 26 -54.71 2.76 6.12
N GLU A 27 -54.52 2.41 7.39
CA GLU A 27 -53.28 1.86 7.92
C GLU A 27 -53.16 0.42 7.41
N ASN A 28 -52.95 0.28 6.09
CA ASN A 28 -52.36 -0.90 5.49
C ASN A 28 -50.91 -0.52 5.22
N HIS A 29 -50.03 -0.75 6.20
CA HIS A 29 -48.60 -0.68 6.02
C HIS A 29 -48.13 -1.88 5.18
N LEU A 30 -48.62 -1.94 3.93
CA LEU A 30 -48.03 -2.78 2.91
C LEU A 30 -46.63 -2.21 2.71
N ASP A 31 -45.62 -2.91 3.23
CA ASP A 31 -44.24 -2.49 3.04
C ASP A 31 -43.96 -2.47 1.53
N ILE A 32 -43.88 -1.25 0.99
CA ILE A 32 -43.78 -0.97 -0.45
C ILE A 32 -42.52 -1.63 -1.03
N CYS A 33 -41.52 -1.92 -0.19
CA CYS A 33 -40.30 -2.62 -0.56
C CYS A 33 -40.41 -4.15 -0.44
N SER A 34 -41.46 -4.73 0.15
CA SER A 34 -41.61 -6.18 0.37
C SER A 34 -41.60 -7.00 -0.92
N GLY A 35 -41.99 -6.42 -2.06
CA GLY A 35 -41.97 -7.08 -3.37
C GLY A 35 -40.79 -6.70 -4.26
N VAL A 36 -39.88 -5.84 -3.81
CA VAL A 36 -38.85 -5.23 -4.65
C VAL A 36 -37.50 -5.94 -4.46
N VAL A 37 -37.06 -6.67 -5.49
CA VAL A 37 -35.74 -7.31 -5.51
C VAL A 37 -34.73 -6.44 -6.24
N CYS A 38 -33.80 -5.84 -5.49
CA CYS A 38 -32.72 -5.04 -6.06
C CYS A 38 -31.53 -5.89 -6.52
N ARG A 39 -30.77 -5.37 -7.50
CA ARG A 39 -29.48 -5.97 -7.90
C ARG A 39 -28.48 -5.96 -6.73
N PRO A 40 -27.49 -6.87 -6.70
CA PRO A 40 -26.49 -6.91 -5.63
C PRO A 40 -25.83 -5.55 -5.38
N GLY A 41 -25.61 -5.22 -4.10
CA GLY A 41 -25.03 -3.94 -3.69
C GLY A 41 -26.04 -2.79 -3.60
N ARG A 42 -27.33 -3.08 -3.73
CA ARG A 42 -28.43 -2.13 -3.57
C ARG A 42 -29.46 -2.61 -2.54
N THR A 43 -30.12 -1.65 -1.89
CA THR A 43 -31.25 -1.87 -1.00
C THR A 43 -32.43 -1.05 -1.47
N CYS A 44 -33.65 -1.57 -1.30
CA CYS A 44 -34.86 -0.81 -1.55
C CYS A 44 -35.00 0.28 -0.47
N GLN A 45 -35.29 1.51 -0.91
CA GLN A 45 -35.62 2.65 -0.06
C GLN A 45 -36.81 3.38 -0.65
N ILE A 46 -37.68 3.92 0.21
CA ILE A 46 -38.80 4.77 -0.20
C ILE A 46 -38.26 6.19 -0.38
N LEU A 47 -38.47 6.78 -1.54
CA LEU A 47 -38.11 8.17 -1.84
C LEU A 47 -39.14 9.13 -1.24
N ASP A 48 -38.81 10.43 -1.18
CA ASP A 48 -39.70 11.48 -0.63
C ASP A 48 -41.08 11.56 -1.32
N ASN A 49 -41.16 11.08 -2.57
CA ASN A 49 -42.40 11.00 -3.35
C ASN A 49 -43.24 9.73 -3.06
N GLY A 50 -42.84 8.91 -2.08
CA GLY A 50 -43.53 7.69 -1.68
C GLY A 50 -43.27 6.47 -2.58
N LEU A 51 -42.36 6.56 -3.56
CA LEU A 51 -42.07 5.47 -4.50
C LEU A 51 -40.85 4.64 -4.04
N PRO A 52 -40.84 3.31 -4.28
CA PRO A 52 -39.68 2.47 -3.98
C PRO A 52 -38.57 2.67 -5.02
N SER A 53 -37.32 2.74 -4.56
CA SER A 53 -36.13 2.87 -5.39
C SER A 53 -34.96 2.04 -4.85
N CYS A 54 -34.20 1.41 -5.75
CA CYS A 54 -33.01 0.64 -5.40
C CYS A 54 -31.78 1.55 -5.30
N GLN A 55 -31.41 1.94 -4.08
CA GLN A 55 -30.23 2.75 -3.80
C GLN A 55 -29.02 1.91 -3.44
N CYS A 56 -27.81 2.43 -3.64
CA CYS A 56 -26.59 1.71 -3.25
C CYS A 56 -26.56 1.49 -1.73
N VAL A 57 -26.10 0.31 -1.31
CA VAL A 57 -25.96 0.00 0.12
C VAL A 57 -24.97 0.95 0.77
N HIS A 58 -25.35 1.58 1.88
CA HIS A 58 -24.47 2.48 2.62
C HIS A 58 -23.45 1.73 3.47
N HIS A 59 -23.88 0.64 4.12
CA HIS A 59 -23.08 -0.13 5.08
C HIS A 59 -22.98 -1.60 4.68
N CYS A 60 -21.75 -2.13 4.68
CA CYS A 60 -21.50 -3.54 4.49
C CYS A 60 -21.13 -4.21 5.83
N PRO A 61 -21.49 -5.48 6.03
CA PRO A 61 -21.03 -6.24 7.18
C PRO A 61 -19.50 -6.29 7.24
N ALA A 62 -18.93 -6.18 8.44
CA ALA A 62 -17.49 -6.32 8.69
C ALA A 62 -17.05 -7.80 8.66
N THR A 63 -17.44 -8.51 7.59
CA THR A 63 -17.07 -9.91 7.36
C THR A 63 -15.85 -9.97 6.47
N THR A 64 -14.84 -10.73 6.87
CA THR A 64 -13.60 -10.90 6.10
C THR A 64 -13.68 -12.18 5.27
N LYS A 65 -14.28 -12.06 4.07
CA LYS A 65 -14.43 -13.16 3.10
C LYS A 65 -14.03 -12.63 1.72
N PRO A 66 -12.71 -12.51 1.45
CA PRO A 66 -12.22 -11.75 0.32
C PRO A 66 -12.67 -12.32 -1.02
N VAL A 67 -12.86 -11.44 -2.00
CA VAL A 67 -13.22 -11.79 -3.37
C VAL A 67 -12.42 -10.96 -4.38
N CYS A 68 -12.13 -11.57 -5.53
CA CYS A 68 -11.51 -10.89 -6.66
C CYS A 68 -12.58 -10.39 -7.62
N GLY A 69 -12.62 -9.10 -7.88
CA GLY A 69 -13.49 -8.52 -8.91
C GLY A 69 -13.01 -8.81 -10.33
N SER A 70 -13.92 -8.79 -11.29
CA SER A 70 -13.62 -8.86 -12.73
C SER A 70 -12.72 -7.70 -13.19
N ASN A 71 -12.72 -6.60 -12.45
CA ASN A 71 -11.83 -5.45 -12.63
C ASN A 71 -10.41 -5.66 -12.05
N GLY A 72 -10.11 -6.83 -11.50
CA GLY A 72 -8.78 -7.15 -10.93
C GLY A 72 -8.52 -6.54 -9.55
N VAL A 73 -9.54 -5.95 -8.91
CA VAL A 73 -9.46 -5.39 -7.55
C VAL A 73 -9.95 -6.42 -6.54
N SER A 74 -9.22 -6.55 -5.44
CA SER A 74 -9.64 -7.35 -4.29
C SER A 74 -10.58 -6.56 -3.39
N TYR A 75 -11.65 -7.19 -2.92
CA TYR A 75 -12.57 -6.60 -1.94
C TYR A 75 -12.62 -7.50 -0.70
N GLU A 76 -12.70 -6.91 0.50
CA GLU A 76 -12.70 -7.66 1.76
C GLU A 76 -13.90 -8.63 1.86
N ASN A 77 -15.01 -8.29 1.20
CA ASN A 77 -16.16 -9.15 1.00
C ASN A 77 -16.96 -8.78 -0.25
N HIS A 78 -17.91 -9.64 -0.60
CA HIS A 78 -18.79 -9.48 -1.75
C HIS A 78 -19.71 -8.25 -1.66
N CYS A 79 -20.09 -7.80 -0.45
CA CYS A 79 -20.91 -6.61 -0.30
C CYS A 79 -20.16 -5.36 -0.77
N LEU A 80 -18.90 -5.21 -0.34
CA LEU A 80 -18.04 -4.09 -0.74
C LEU A 80 -17.82 -4.05 -2.26
N LEU A 81 -17.63 -5.23 -2.88
CA LEU A 81 -17.52 -5.34 -4.35
C LEU A 81 -18.78 -4.80 -5.05
N HIS A 82 -19.96 -5.24 -4.62
CA HIS A 82 -21.20 -4.83 -5.26
C HIS A 82 -21.60 -3.39 -4.94
N ARG A 83 -21.26 -2.90 -3.75
CA ARG A 83 -21.42 -1.48 -3.39
C ARG A 83 -20.58 -0.60 -4.30
N ASP A 84 -19.31 -0.96 -4.53
CA ASP A 84 -18.43 -0.23 -5.44
C ASP A 84 -18.96 -0.23 -6.88
N ALA A 85 -19.41 -1.40 -7.37
CA ALA A 85 -20.07 -1.53 -8.67
C ALA A 85 -21.29 -0.59 -8.81
N CYS A 86 -22.09 -0.49 -7.74
CA CYS A 86 -23.25 0.39 -7.69
C CYS A 86 -22.85 1.87 -7.74
N LEU A 87 -21.94 2.31 -6.87
CA LEU A 87 -21.53 3.71 -6.75
C LEU A 87 -20.87 4.22 -8.04
N ARG A 88 -20.06 3.38 -8.69
CA ARG A 88 -19.37 3.70 -9.93
C ARG A 88 -20.21 3.49 -11.20
N GLN A 89 -21.42 2.95 -11.06
CA GLN A 89 -22.29 2.60 -12.19
C GLN A 89 -21.61 1.68 -13.22
N VAL A 90 -20.82 0.72 -12.75
CA VAL A 90 -20.12 -0.27 -13.59
C VAL A 90 -20.50 -1.69 -13.19
N HIS A 91 -20.37 -2.64 -14.12
CA HIS A 91 -20.57 -4.04 -13.79
C HIS A 91 -19.26 -4.68 -13.31
N ILE A 92 -19.22 -5.09 -12.05
CA ILE A 92 -18.12 -5.86 -11.47
C ILE A 92 -18.69 -7.19 -10.99
N SER A 93 -18.22 -8.28 -11.58
CA SER A 93 -18.58 -9.65 -11.17
C SER A 93 -17.47 -10.22 -10.29
N ILE A 94 -17.80 -11.21 -9.47
CA ILE A 94 -16.77 -11.97 -8.75
C ILE A 94 -16.06 -12.87 -9.75
N LYS A 95 -14.78 -12.61 -9.99
CA LYS A 95 -13.91 -13.44 -10.83
C LYS A 95 -13.57 -14.76 -10.14
N HIS A 96 -13.21 -14.70 -8.86
CA HIS A 96 -13.01 -15.88 -8.01
C HIS A 96 -13.08 -15.50 -6.52
N LYS A 97 -13.27 -16.50 -5.66
CA LYS A 97 -13.14 -16.36 -4.20
C LYS A 97 -11.67 -16.12 -3.81
N GLY A 98 -11.43 -15.41 -2.72
CA GLY A 98 -10.11 -14.95 -2.30
C GLY A 98 -9.68 -13.65 -2.97
N LEU A 99 -8.61 -13.03 -2.46
CA LEU A 99 -7.99 -11.85 -3.07
C LEU A 99 -7.62 -12.14 -4.52
N CYS A 100 -7.72 -11.14 -5.40
CA CYS A 100 -7.18 -11.28 -6.75
C CYS A 100 -5.75 -11.78 -6.67
N LYS A 101 -5.44 -12.80 -7.47
CA LYS A 101 -4.03 -13.10 -7.77
C LYS A 101 -3.50 -11.80 -8.35
N ARG A 102 -2.66 -11.07 -7.61
CA ARG A 102 -1.76 -10.09 -8.21
C ARG A 102 -1.14 -10.89 -9.32
N SER A 103 -1.48 -10.54 -10.56
CA SER A 103 -0.85 -11.19 -11.69
C SER A 103 0.63 -11.13 -11.35
N LYS A 104 1.33 -12.26 -11.46
CA LYS A 104 2.69 -12.16 -11.94
C LYS A 104 2.53 -11.51 -13.31
N VAL A 105 2.36 -10.19 -13.31
CA VAL A 105 2.44 -9.38 -14.50
C VAL A 105 3.90 -9.58 -14.79
N ARG A 106 4.20 -10.59 -15.61
CA ARG A 106 5.38 -10.46 -16.45
C ARG A 106 5.11 -9.12 -17.13
N PRO A 107 5.91 -8.08 -16.85
CA PRO A 107 5.68 -6.78 -17.45
C PRO A 107 5.52 -7.04 -18.95
N PRO A 108 4.51 -6.47 -19.62
CA PRO A 108 4.38 -6.60 -21.07
C PRO A 108 5.59 -5.92 -21.69
N HIS A 109 6.71 -6.64 -21.82
CA HIS A 109 8.02 -6.13 -22.24
C HIS A 109 8.16 -4.62 -22.05
N HIS A 110 8.03 -4.13 -20.82
CA HIS A 110 8.37 -2.74 -20.52
C HIS A 110 9.89 -2.68 -20.56
N LYS A 111 10.44 -2.29 -21.71
CA LYS A 111 11.87 -2.05 -21.92
C LYS A 111 12.49 -1.06 -20.91
N HIS A 112 11.70 -0.46 -20.00
CA HIS A 112 12.08 0.66 -19.15
C HIS A 112 11.56 0.60 -17.69
N SER A 113 11.03 -0.52 -17.17
CA SER A 113 10.76 -0.60 -15.73
C SER A 113 12.08 -0.71 -14.97
N GLN A 114 12.49 0.37 -14.30
CA GLN A 114 13.69 0.36 -13.48
C GLN A 114 13.44 -0.52 -12.24
N LYS A 115 14.38 -1.42 -11.95
CA LYS A 115 14.40 -2.14 -10.68
C LYS A 115 14.98 -1.21 -9.62
N PRO A 116 14.45 -1.22 -8.39
CA PRO A 116 15.05 -0.43 -7.32
C PRO A 116 16.47 -0.92 -7.08
N VAL A 117 17.37 0.04 -6.83
CA VAL A 117 18.70 -0.26 -6.34
C VAL A 117 18.55 -0.58 -4.86
N VAL A 118 18.93 -1.78 -4.45
CA VAL A 118 18.81 -2.27 -3.07
C VAL A 118 20.11 -2.94 -2.65
N CYS A 119 20.38 -2.99 -1.35
CA CYS A 119 21.39 -3.90 -0.80
C CYS A 119 20.72 -5.23 -0.43
N LEU A 120 21.16 -6.32 -1.04
CA LEU A 120 20.66 -7.64 -0.66
C LEU A 120 21.41 -8.16 0.56
N GLN A 121 20.76 -8.99 1.37
CA GLN A 121 21.35 -9.56 2.59
C GLN A 121 22.71 -10.22 2.30
N HIS A 122 22.82 -10.98 1.21
CA HIS A 122 24.09 -11.63 0.86
C HIS A 122 25.20 -10.63 0.49
N GLU A 123 24.86 -9.45 -0.03
CA GLU A 123 25.81 -8.39 -0.38
C GLU A 123 26.30 -7.69 0.90
N ARG A 124 25.37 -7.34 1.80
CA ARG A 124 25.67 -6.81 3.13
C ARG A 124 26.56 -7.76 3.93
N ASP A 125 26.18 -9.04 4.00
CA ASP A 125 26.89 -10.04 4.79
C ASP A 125 28.28 -10.33 4.21
N ARG A 126 28.42 -10.24 2.87
CA ARG A 126 29.73 -10.32 2.20
C ARG A 126 30.60 -9.11 2.52
N LEU A 127 30.03 -7.90 2.53
CA LEU A 127 30.76 -6.67 2.88
C LEU A 127 31.28 -6.72 4.32
N ARG A 128 30.41 -7.10 5.27
CA ARG A 128 30.79 -7.30 6.67
C ARG A 128 31.91 -8.33 6.81
N ARG A 129 31.78 -9.50 6.18
CA ARG A 129 32.78 -10.57 6.26
C ARG A 129 34.14 -10.10 5.77
N LYS A 130 34.16 -9.36 4.66
CA LYS A 130 35.39 -8.77 4.11
C LYS A 130 36.02 -7.74 5.03
N PHE A 131 35.21 -6.97 5.76
CA PHE A 131 35.73 -6.04 6.75
C PHE A 131 36.30 -6.78 7.98
N VAL A 132 35.65 -7.85 8.43
CA VAL A 132 36.17 -8.73 9.50
C VAL A 132 37.50 -9.36 9.09
N GLU A 133 37.63 -9.88 7.86
CA GLU A 133 38.89 -10.43 7.33
C GLU A 133 40.02 -9.38 7.40
N LEU A 134 39.76 -8.11 7.04
CA LEU A 134 40.76 -7.04 7.18
C LEU A 134 41.14 -6.75 8.63
N LEU A 135 40.20 -6.91 9.58
CA LEU A 135 40.48 -6.74 11.00
C LEU A 135 41.33 -7.90 11.52
N GLU A 136 41.06 -9.12 11.06
CA GLU A 136 41.84 -10.32 11.37
C GLU A 136 43.26 -10.21 10.82
N ASP A 137 43.45 -9.72 9.60
CA ASP A 137 44.78 -9.50 9.01
C ASP A 137 45.62 -8.47 9.78
N LYS A 138 44.97 -7.50 10.43
CA LYS A 138 45.63 -6.51 11.30
C LYS A 138 46.04 -7.08 12.67
N VAL A 139 45.65 -8.32 12.99
CA VAL A 139 46.11 -9.03 14.19
C VAL A 139 47.56 -9.46 13.98
N THR A 140 48.49 -8.55 14.24
CA THR A 140 49.91 -8.89 14.35
C THR A 140 50.17 -9.69 15.62
N SER A 141 51.13 -10.62 15.60
CA SER A 141 51.57 -11.42 16.75
C SER A 141 51.69 -10.57 18.03
N GLY A 142 50.69 -10.65 18.91
CA GLY A 142 50.65 -9.93 20.20
C GLY A 142 49.48 -8.97 20.42
N ARG A 143 48.66 -8.62 19.41
CA ARG A 143 47.43 -7.84 19.62
C ARG A 143 46.21 -8.75 19.73
N HIS A 144 45.31 -8.46 20.66
CA HIS A 144 44.00 -9.12 20.69
C HIS A 144 43.08 -8.52 19.62
N TYR A 145 42.25 -9.36 19.00
CA TYR A 145 41.27 -8.93 17.99
C TYR A 145 40.39 -7.77 18.50
N THR A 146 39.94 -7.86 19.76
CA THR A 146 39.14 -6.81 20.42
C THR A 146 39.84 -5.46 20.45
N SER A 147 41.15 -5.42 20.69
CA SER A 147 41.95 -4.19 20.66
C SER A 147 42.08 -3.62 19.24
N VAL A 148 42.17 -4.49 18.23
CA VAL A 148 42.18 -4.07 16.81
C VAL A 148 40.83 -3.47 16.40
N VAL A 149 39.72 -4.08 16.83
CA VAL A 149 38.36 -3.56 16.62
C VAL A 149 38.21 -2.19 17.30
N ALA A 150 38.58 -2.07 18.58
CA ALA A 150 38.47 -0.81 19.32
C ALA A 150 39.37 0.31 18.80
N SER A 151 40.54 -0.03 18.24
CA SER A 151 41.40 0.93 17.54
C SER A 151 40.77 1.34 16.21
N THR A 152 40.18 0.40 15.46
CA THR A 152 39.49 0.70 14.21
C THR A 152 38.32 1.63 14.43
N PHE A 153 37.48 1.38 15.45
CA PHE A 153 36.38 2.27 15.82
C PHE A 153 36.84 3.72 15.99
N ARG A 154 37.84 3.96 16.85
CA ARG A 154 38.40 5.30 17.10
C ARG A 154 39.08 5.95 15.88
N ASN A 155 39.49 5.15 14.89
CA ASN A 155 40.02 5.69 13.63
C ASN A 155 38.92 6.00 12.61
N CYS A 156 37.75 5.36 12.77
CA CYS A 156 36.57 5.60 11.96
C CYS A 156 35.81 6.84 12.45
N ASP A 157 35.74 7.03 13.77
CA ASP A 157 35.15 8.18 14.47
C ASP A 157 36.04 9.41 14.24
N ARG A 158 35.55 10.37 13.45
CA ARG A 158 36.33 11.50 12.93
C ARG A 158 36.01 12.79 13.65
N ASP A 159 34.77 12.97 14.08
CA ASP A 159 34.38 14.12 14.85
C ASP A 159 34.50 13.89 16.36
N ALA A 160 34.90 12.67 16.77
CA ALA A 160 35.25 12.29 18.13
C ALA A 160 34.06 12.39 19.09
N ASP A 161 32.89 11.96 18.62
CA ASP A 161 31.64 11.94 19.40
C ASP A 161 31.37 10.57 20.07
N ASP A 162 32.32 9.64 20.00
CA ASP A 162 32.29 8.28 20.56
C ASP A 162 31.20 7.37 19.97
N VAL A 163 30.58 7.76 18.85
CA VAL A 163 29.69 6.91 18.06
C VAL A 163 30.21 6.78 16.63
N LEU A 164 29.55 5.93 15.82
CA LEU A 164 29.81 5.85 14.39
C LEU A 164 28.50 5.96 13.64
N ASP A 165 28.37 7.00 12.83
CA ASP A 165 27.27 7.13 11.89
C ASP A 165 27.56 6.43 10.54
N THR A 166 26.56 6.42 9.65
CA THR A 166 26.69 5.84 8.30
C THR A 166 27.82 6.51 7.50
N HIS A 167 28.03 7.83 7.63
CA HIS A 167 29.05 8.57 6.89
C HIS A 167 30.47 8.26 7.36
N GLU A 168 30.68 8.14 8.66
CA GLU A 168 31.95 7.79 9.28
C GLU A 168 32.34 6.36 8.96
N LEU A 169 31.42 5.41 9.11
CA LEU A 169 31.65 4.01 8.77
C LEU A 169 31.93 3.85 7.27
N LEU A 170 31.15 4.51 6.40
CA LEU A 170 31.40 4.54 4.95
C LEU A 170 32.79 5.05 4.66
N SER A 171 33.15 6.18 5.25
CA SER A 171 34.43 6.80 4.97
C SER A 171 35.60 6.00 5.55
N CYS A 172 35.38 5.24 6.62
CA CYS A 172 36.35 4.32 7.21
C CYS A 172 36.61 3.12 6.29
N ILE A 173 35.55 2.53 5.74
CA ILE A 173 35.64 1.40 4.80
C ILE A 173 36.31 1.87 3.49
N ARG A 174 35.97 3.06 2.98
CA ARG A 174 36.57 3.63 1.75
C ARG A 174 38.08 3.88 1.87
N ARG A 175 38.60 4.21 3.05
CA ARG A 175 40.05 4.43 3.26
C ARG A 175 40.89 3.17 2.97
N ASN A 176 40.31 1.96 3.06
CA ASN A 176 40.96 0.71 2.62
C ASN A 176 40.75 0.44 1.10
N HIS A 177 40.96 1.49 0.29
CA HIS A 177 40.37 1.77 -1.03
C HIS A 177 40.48 0.68 -2.12
N THR A 178 41.42 -0.26 -2.04
CA THR A 178 41.53 -1.37 -3.01
C THR A 178 40.46 -2.44 -2.82
N ALA A 179 39.97 -2.60 -1.60
CA ALA A 179 39.06 -3.66 -1.25
C ALA A 179 37.61 -3.29 -1.61
N PHE A 180 37.19 -2.06 -1.32
CA PHE A 180 35.83 -1.57 -1.52
C PHE A 180 35.33 -1.65 -2.97
N HIS A 181 36.15 -1.23 -3.96
CA HIS A 181 35.78 -1.30 -5.38
C HIS A 181 35.72 -2.74 -5.92
N THR A 182 36.57 -3.64 -5.42
CA THR A 182 36.55 -5.06 -5.79
C THR A 182 35.37 -5.80 -5.12
N TRP A 183 34.98 -5.39 -3.92
CA TRP A 183 33.97 -6.09 -3.11
C TRP A 183 32.55 -5.96 -3.64
N LEU A 184 32.20 -4.81 -4.23
CA LEU A 184 30.85 -4.55 -4.73
C LEU A 184 30.63 -5.00 -6.17
N GLY A 185 31.69 -5.31 -6.92
CA GLY A 185 31.58 -5.69 -8.33
C GLY A 185 30.85 -4.63 -9.18
N HIS A 186 30.47 -4.99 -10.41
CA HIS A 186 29.91 -4.09 -11.44
C HIS A 186 28.60 -3.32 -11.08
N ARG A 187 28.07 -3.40 -9.84
CA ARG A 187 26.80 -2.75 -9.44
C ARG A 187 26.92 -1.33 -8.84
N GLY A 188 28.11 -0.71 -8.90
CA GLY A 188 28.29 0.74 -8.70
C GLY A 188 28.35 1.22 -7.24
N GLU A 189 28.80 2.47 -7.06
CA GLU A 189 29.04 3.15 -5.76
C GLU A 189 27.75 3.27 -4.91
N SER A 190 26.59 3.36 -5.56
CA SER A 190 25.29 3.54 -4.91
C SER A 190 24.85 2.32 -4.08
N VAL A 191 25.12 1.09 -4.55
CA VAL A 191 24.81 -0.14 -3.78
C VAL A 191 25.69 -0.25 -2.53
N GLY A 192 26.95 0.21 -2.63
CA GLY A 192 27.87 0.19 -1.50
C GLY A 192 27.39 1.01 -0.31
N THR A 193 26.87 2.20 -0.57
CA THR A 193 26.33 3.08 0.47
C THR A 193 25.10 2.45 1.14
N LEU A 194 24.18 1.89 0.35
CA LEU A 194 23.00 1.18 0.88
C LEU A 194 23.37 -0.02 1.74
N CYS A 195 24.42 -0.75 1.39
CA CYS A 195 24.87 -1.88 2.19
C CYS A 195 25.52 -1.47 3.51
N ILE A 196 26.17 -0.31 3.56
CA ILE A 196 26.74 0.21 4.80
C ILE A 196 25.63 0.71 5.71
N ASP A 197 24.64 1.40 5.16
CA ASP A 197 23.44 1.80 5.89
C ASP A 197 22.72 0.58 6.51
N ALA A 198 22.50 -0.46 5.70
CA ALA A 198 21.95 -1.73 6.17
C ALA A 198 22.85 -2.48 7.18
N MET A 199 24.17 -2.21 7.21
CA MET A 199 25.05 -2.72 8.25
C MET A 199 24.83 -1.97 9.57
N VAL A 200 24.70 -0.64 9.53
CA VAL A 200 24.38 0.18 10.70
C VAL A 200 23.04 -0.27 11.30
N GLU A 201 21.98 -0.34 10.50
CA GLU A 201 20.64 -0.76 10.95
C GLU A 201 20.63 -2.14 11.65
N VAL A 202 21.46 -3.09 11.18
CA VAL A 202 21.54 -4.43 11.78
C VAL A 202 22.42 -4.47 13.02
N ALA A 203 23.42 -3.61 13.10
CA ALA A 203 24.36 -3.53 14.21
C ALA A 203 23.79 -2.74 15.38
N ASP A 204 23.02 -1.70 15.07
CA ASP A 204 22.32 -0.83 15.99
C ASP A 204 21.19 -1.60 16.70
N ARG A 205 21.30 -1.73 18.02
CA ARG A 205 20.35 -2.51 18.83
C ARG A 205 19.27 -1.67 19.47
N ASN A 206 19.52 -0.39 19.67
CA ASN A 206 18.58 0.53 20.31
C ASN A 206 17.82 1.39 19.29
N SER A 207 18.14 1.25 17.99
CA SER A 207 17.49 1.93 16.87
C SER A 207 17.67 3.45 16.90
N ASP A 208 18.82 3.93 17.38
CA ASP A 208 19.20 5.35 17.38
C ASP A 208 20.02 5.77 16.14
N TRP A 209 20.24 4.84 15.20
CA TRP A 209 20.93 4.99 13.92
C TRP A 209 22.42 5.29 14.01
N VAL A 210 23.02 5.15 15.18
CA VAL A 210 24.45 5.28 15.39
C VAL A 210 25.00 4.03 16.05
N LEU A 211 26.30 3.76 15.88
CA LEU A 211 26.94 2.60 16.49
C LEU A 211 27.80 3.04 17.66
N THR A 212 27.42 2.64 18.86
CA THR A 212 28.33 2.70 20.00
C THR A 212 29.48 1.70 19.82
N MET A 213 30.58 1.90 20.56
CA MET A 213 31.68 0.94 20.61
C MET A 213 31.20 -0.50 20.89
N LYS A 214 30.18 -0.68 21.75
CA LYS A 214 29.65 -2.01 22.11
C LYS A 214 28.92 -2.66 20.95
N GLU A 215 28.09 -1.91 20.23
CA GLU A 215 27.37 -2.39 19.05
C GLU A 215 28.33 -2.75 17.92
N PHE A 216 29.29 -1.86 17.65
CA PHE A 216 30.33 -2.10 16.67
C PHE A 216 31.16 -3.35 17.01
N GLN A 217 31.59 -3.51 18.26
CA GLN A 217 32.33 -4.70 18.70
C GLN A 217 31.52 -5.99 18.54
N ALA A 218 30.24 -5.97 18.94
CA ALA A 218 29.37 -7.13 18.79
C ALA A 218 29.14 -7.49 17.33
N PHE A 219 28.92 -6.48 16.47
CA PHE A 219 28.69 -6.66 15.05
C PHE A 219 29.94 -7.12 14.29
N MET A 220 31.14 -6.69 14.71
CA MET A 220 32.41 -7.13 14.10
C MET A 220 32.92 -8.47 14.64
N ALA A 221 32.26 -9.10 15.61
CA ALA A 221 32.68 -10.41 16.12
C ALA A 221 32.71 -11.48 15.00
N PRO A 222 33.77 -12.29 14.83
CA PRO A 222 33.86 -13.24 13.71
C PRO A 222 32.70 -14.24 13.64
N ASN A 223 32.13 -14.60 14.79
CA ASN A 223 31.00 -15.51 14.93
C ASN A 223 29.61 -14.84 14.85
N TYR A 224 29.53 -13.52 14.66
CA TYR A 224 28.25 -12.81 14.55
C TYR A 224 27.43 -13.34 13.38
N ARG A 225 26.14 -13.56 13.64
CA ARG A 225 25.16 -13.99 12.64
C ARG A 225 24.08 -12.94 12.57
N ALA A 226 24.01 -12.23 11.44
CA ALA A 226 22.95 -11.27 11.19
C ALA A 226 21.58 -11.99 11.17
N PRO A 227 20.53 -11.39 11.75
CA PRO A 227 19.19 -11.93 11.65
C PRO A 227 18.74 -11.96 10.19
N VAL A 228 18.03 -13.02 9.82
CA VAL A 228 17.32 -13.11 8.54
C VAL A 228 15.95 -12.49 8.76
N LYS A 229 15.64 -11.43 8.01
CA LYS A 229 14.32 -10.81 8.00
C LYS A 229 13.61 -11.19 6.69
N GLU A 230 12.32 -11.52 6.79
CA GLU A 230 11.46 -11.84 5.64
C GLU A 230 10.41 -10.74 5.50
N CYS A 231 10.09 -10.37 4.25
CA CYS A 231 9.01 -9.41 4.02
C CYS A 231 7.66 -10.13 4.07
N HIS A 232 6.67 -9.43 4.59
CA HIS A 232 5.31 -9.96 4.73
C HIS A 232 4.37 -9.20 3.81
N LEU A 233 3.47 -9.93 3.16
CA LEU A 233 2.41 -9.33 2.36
C LEU A 233 1.26 -10.33 2.19
N ASP A 234 0.03 -9.91 2.49
CA ASP A 234 -1.19 -10.73 2.36
C ASP A 234 -1.07 -12.13 3.02
N GLY A 235 -0.41 -12.20 4.18
CA GLY A 235 -0.17 -13.46 4.92
C GLY A 235 0.87 -14.39 4.30
N LYS A 236 1.61 -13.93 3.28
CA LYS A 236 2.74 -14.65 2.68
C LYS A 236 4.06 -14.04 3.13
N ARG A 237 5.09 -14.90 3.13
CA ARG A 237 6.47 -14.52 3.45
C ARG A 237 7.32 -14.58 2.18
N TYR A 238 8.21 -13.61 2.06
CA TYR A 238 9.08 -13.41 0.91
C TYR A 238 10.52 -13.33 1.37
N LYS A 239 11.40 -14.04 0.68
CA LYS A 239 12.83 -13.99 0.97
C LYS A 239 13.46 -12.72 0.42
N ASP A 240 14.59 -12.34 1.01
CA ASP A 240 15.44 -11.27 0.51
C ASP A 240 15.72 -11.45 -1.00
N GLY A 241 15.53 -10.37 -1.77
CA GLY A 241 15.64 -10.35 -3.23
C GLY A 241 14.40 -10.78 -4.00
N GLU A 242 13.34 -11.28 -3.34
CA GLU A 242 12.09 -11.59 -4.04
C GLU A 242 11.37 -10.32 -4.51
N GLU A 243 10.79 -10.41 -5.71
CA GLU A 243 10.15 -9.30 -6.39
C GLU A 243 8.63 -9.44 -6.40
N ILE A 244 7.95 -8.33 -6.13
CA ILE A 244 6.52 -8.16 -6.37
C ILE A 244 6.28 -6.94 -7.25
N VAL A 245 5.11 -6.89 -7.87
CA VAL A 245 4.67 -5.72 -8.62
C VAL A 245 3.50 -5.09 -7.89
N ILE A 246 3.62 -3.80 -7.61
CA ILE A 246 2.58 -2.99 -6.97
C ILE A 246 2.25 -1.85 -7.91
N LEU A 247 1.00 -1.82 -8.36
CA LEU A 247 0.55 -0.93 -9.43
C LEU A 247 1.36 -1.17 -10.72
N CYS A 248 2.43 -0.40 -10.92
CA CYS A 248 3.40 -0.54 -12.01
C CYS A 248 4.87 -0.46 -11.55
N SER A 249 5.09 -0.49 -10.24
CA SER A 249 6.41 -0.42 -9.62
C SER A 249 6.88 -1.82 -9.25
N ILE A 250 8.16 -2.09 -9.54
CA ILE A 250 8.83 -3.29 -9.06
C ILE A 250 9.26 -3.00 -7.62
N CYS A 251 8.85 -3.85 -6.69
CA CYS A 251 9.29 -3.83 -5.31
C CYS A 251 10.12 -5.07 -5.02
N VAL A 252 11.23 -4.88 -4.32
CA VAL A 252 12.16 -5.93 -3.91
C VAL A 252 12.11 -6.02 -2.39
N CYS A 253 11.99 -7.24 -1.87
CA CYS A 253 12.15 -7.50 -0.45
C CYS A 253 13.63 -7.37 -0.08
N THR A 254 13.96 -6.48 0.86
CA THR A 254 15.32 -6.31 1.36
C THR A 254 15.28 -5.97 2.84
N GLY A 255 16.04 -6.67 3.67
CA GLY A 255 16.12 -6.36 5.10
C GLY A 255 14.80 -6.47 5.86
N GLY A 256 13.81 -7.21 5.35
CA GLY A 256 12.47 -7.33 5.95
C GLY A 256 11.45 -6.33 5.43
N ASP A 257 11.88 -5.36 4.63
CA ASP A 257 11.04 -4.29 4.10
C ASP A 257 10.94 -4.32 2.58
N TRP A 258 9.83 -3.81 2.06
CA TRP A 258 9.60 -3.63 0.63
C TRP A 258 10.21 -2.31 0.16
N THR A 259 11.21 -2.40 -0.72
CA THR A 259 11.74 -1.23 -1.45
C THR A 259 11.24 -1.22 -2.88
N CYS A 260 10.60 -0.13 -3.31
CA CYS A 260 9.97 -0.03 -4.63
C CYS A 260 10.62 1.03 -5.52
N ALA A 261 10.77 0.75 -6.81
CA ALA A 261 11.13 1.76 -7.80
C ALA A 261 9.94 2.68 -8.08
N GLY A 262 10.10 3.99 -7.96
CA GLY A 262 9.09 4.97 -8.34
C GLY A 262 8.89 5.01 -9.85
N ASN A 263 7.90 4.30 -10.38
CA ASN A 263 7.57 4.34 -11.81
C ASN A 263 6.29 5.14 -12.04
N ILE A 264 6.28 5.96 -13.11
CA ILE A 264 5.05 6.55 -13.65
C ILE A 264 4.39 5.48 -14.53
N CYS A 265 3.16 5.10 -14.20
CA CYS A 265 2.44 4.11 -14.99
C CYS A 265 2.03 4.73 -16.33
N GLU A 266 2.67 4.35 -17.44
CA GLU A 266 2.19 4.73 -18.76
C GLU A 266 0.83 4.05 -19.03
N THR A 267 -0.25 4.81 -18.96
CA THR A 267 -1.55 4.35 -19.46
C THR A 267 -1.52 4.32 -20.99
N LYS A 268 -2.25 3.38 -21.60
CA LYS A 268 -2.29 3.17 -23.07
C LYS A 268 -2.75 4.40 -23.89
N ALA A 269 -3.09 5.52 -23.26
CA ALA A 269 -3.50 6.76 -23.90
C ALA A 269 -2.36 7.44 -24.70
N HIS A 270 -1.09 7.29 -24.29
CA HIS A 270 0.03 8.00 -24.95
C HIS A 270 0.56 7.34 -26.24
N LYS A 271 -0.01 6.22 -26.69
CA LYS A 271 0.40 5.60 -27.96
C LYS A 271 -0.14 6.30 -29.22
N LYS A 272 -1.05 7.28 -29.09
CA LYS A 272 -1.59 8.01 -30.24
C LYS A 272 -0.96 9.40 -30.51
N GLU A 273 -0.07 9.91 -29.66
CA GLU A 273 0.51 11.26 -29.81
C GLU A 273 2.05 11.28 -29.96
N LYS A 274 2.64 10.24 -30.54
CA LYS A 274 4.04 10.32 -31.05
C LYS A 274 4.10 10.29 -32.57
N LYS A 275 3.23 11.06 -33.21
CA LYS A 275 3.45 11.61 -34.55
C LYS A 275 3.04 13.09 -34.53
N GLY A 276 4.01 13.95 -34.24
CA GLY A 276 3.89 15.41 -34.42
C GLY A 276 3.81 16.20 -33.11
N HIS A 277 4.83 17.04 -32.93
CA HIS A 277 4.94 18.18 -32.02
C HIS A 277 5.24 17.98 -30.53
N HIS A 278 6.37 18.61 -30.14
CA HIS A 278 6.74 18.95 -28.77
C HIS A 278 5.66 19.81 -28.12
N HIS A 279 4.88 19.22 -27.22
CA HIS A 279 4.22 19.97 -26.15
C HIS A 279 4.79 19.53 -24.80
N HIS A 280 5.30 20.50 -24.05
CA HIS A 280 5.68 20.36 -22.65
C HIS A 280 4.39 20.32 -21.81
N GLY A 281 3.71 19.17 -21.83
CA GLY A 281 2.54 18.90 -21.00
C GLY A 281 2.97 18.34 -19.64
N LYS A 282 2.53 18.99 -18.55
CA LYS A 282 2.72 18.47 -17.18
C LYS A 282 2.09 17.07 -17.07
N ASN A 283 2.87 16.12 -16.55
CA ASN A 283 2.54 14.70 -16.50
C ASN A 283 1.51 14.41 -15.39
N GLU A 284 0.22 14.37 -15.73
CA GLU A 284 -0.90 14.16 -14.78
C GLU A 284 -1.08 12.71 -14.26
N ASN A 285 -0.24 11.76 -14.67
CA ASN A 285 -0.34 10.33 -14.28
C ASN A 285 0.66 9.89 -13.19
N SER A 286 1.34 10.82 -12.53
CA SER A 286 2.22 10.50 -11.40
C SER A 286 1.41 10.37 -10.10
N ILE A 287 1.65 9.31 -9.33
CA ILE A 287 1.07 9.18 -7.99
C ILE A 287 1.65 10.31 -7.13
N PRO A 288 0.84 11.13 -6.45
CA PRO A 288 1.35 12.15 -5.55
C PRO A 288 2.27 11.54 -4.49
N HIS A 289 3.38 12.22 -4.15
CA HIS A 289 4.38 11.73 -3.20
C HIS A 289 3.77 11.20 -1.89
N GLN A 290 2.86 11.98 -1.28
CA GLN A 290 2.17 11.61 -0.05
C GLN A 290 1.38 10.29 -0.17
N LYS A 291 0.77 10.05 -1.33
CA LYS A 291 0.03 8.81 -1.59
C LYS A 291 0.99 7.63 -1.78
N TRP A 292 2.18 7.88 -2.33
CA TRP A 292 3.22 6.86 -2.47
C TRP A 292 3.85 6.48 -1.13
N GLU A 293 4.14 7.46 -0.27
CA GLU A 293 4.59 7.23 1.10
C GLU A 293 3.61 6.37 1.90
N GLN A 294 2.30 6.66 1.77
CA GLN A 294 1.28 5.84 2.42
C GLN A 294 1.27 4.40 1.91
N ILE A 295 1.44 4.19 0.60
CA ILE A 295 1.54 2.83 0.03
C ILE A 295 2.73 2.08 0.61
N LEU A 296 3.90 2.73 0.71
CA LEU A 296 5.09 2.10 1.30
C LEU A 296 4.88 1.80 2.78
N LYS A 297 4.24 2.70 3.52
CA LYS A 297 3.89 2.50 4.92
C LYS A 297 2.96 1.30 5.10
N ASP A 298 1.92 1.18 4.28
CA ASP A 298 0.97 0.06 4.33
C ASP A 298 1.62 -1.28 3.92
N LEU A 299 2.73 -1.24 3.19
CA LEU A 299 3.48 -2.44 2.80
C LEU A 299 4.41 -2.94 3.89
N ASN A 300 4.96 -2.02 4.68
CA ASN A 300 5.95 -2.31 5.72
C ASN A 300 5.34 -2.21 7.14
N SER A 301 4.02 -2.12 7.26
CA SER A 301 3.26 -2.18 8.52
C SER A 301 2.89 -3.60 8.90
#